data_AF-A0A0D9NHP2-F1
#
_entry.id   AF-A0A0D9NHP2-F1
#
_cell.length_a   1.000
_cell.length_b   1.000
_cell.length_c   1.000
_cell.angle_alpha   90.00
_cell.angle_beta   90.00
_cell.angle_gamma   90.00
#
_symmetry.space_group_name_H-M   'P 1'
#
loop_
_entity.id
_entity.type
_entity.pdbx_description
1 polymer ?
#
loop_
_entity_poly.entity_id
_entity_poly.type
_entity_poly.pdbx_seq_one_letter_code
_entity_poly.pdbx_strand_id
1 'polypeptide(L)'
;MTDFDIEELTRAFALLSLHDDETPCHVANKGTGDSSISHPPMFFRAQTLNPEMHHPTGQLSRPATSFDNDGDITMHDRYSFATGSSLLPLRPAPRPPTAKAELTKSRAGTNVSRVRRKSVSEALMFSHQFVRRNSIDYFVQTWETTLIEWVLLVRTIAVPPHIPVVQIDMESRALALNQVIAGKRDNLPSGFGYIQLLALLNTLERRIREARQDRLISTKSGRRDDSQAIDMFLQAKDRVLNTRTSRNHVWRLKQAAERFSELTGSSPLLLIIFSRTAEIFVKNLHKVDNPTFKVLAAEARKHIPSKLVDACATLSKFTETILESGSPVNYKVTSRIGEEIKSYLCN
;
A
#
# COMPACT_ATOMS: atom_id res chain seq x y z
N MET A 1 -13.65 3.93 23.72
CA MET A 1 -14.27 2.82 22.97
C MET A 1 -15.52 3.42 22.36
N THR A 2 -15.39 3.94 21.13
CA THR A 2 -16.35 4.86 20.51
C THR A 2 -17.54 4.09 19.98
N ASP A 3 -18.74 4.57 20.29
CA ASP A 3 -19.97 4.13 19.65
C ASP A 3 -19.85 4.29 18.13
N PHE A 4 -20.32 3.27 17.42
CA PHE A 4 -20.42 3.24 15.97
C PHE A 4 -21.51 4.21 15.56
N ASP A 5 -21.16 5.45 15.20
CA ASP A 5 -22.13 6.48 14.83
C ASP A 5 -22.67 6.24 13.41
N ILE A 6 -23.80 5.55 13.35
CA ILE A 6 -24.56 5.26 12.13
C ILE A 6 -25.03 6.54 11.48
N GLU A 7 -25.33 7.61 12.23
CA GLU A 7 -25.71 8.89 11.63
C GLU A 7 -24.53 9.51 10.89
N GLU A 8 -23.31 9.39 11.40
CA GLU A 8 -22.14 9.94 10.72
C GLU A 8 -21.80 9.14 9.45
N LEU A 9 -21.97 7.81 9.47
CA LEU A 9 -21.86 6.96 8.28
C LEU A 9 -22.97 7.29 7.28
N THR A 10 -24.22 7.38 7.73
CA THR A 10 -25.38 7.70 6.88
C THR A 10 -25.27 9.12 6.33
N ARG A 11 -24.76 10.10 7.09
CA ARG A 11 -24.44 11.44 6.60
C ARG A 11 -23.28 11.41 5.62
N ALA A 12 -22.23 10.63 5.86
CA ALA A 12 -21.15 10.44 4.89
C ALA A 12 -21.67 9.81 3.59
N PHE A 13 -22.52 8.79 3.67
CA PHE A 13 -23.19 8.18 2.51
C PHE A 13 -24.15 9.15 1.81
N ALA A 14 -24.92 9.95 2.55
CA ALA A 14 -25.85 10.93 2.00
C ALA A 14 -25.09 12.08 1.29
N LEU A 15 -23.98 12.55 1.88
CA LEU A 15 -23.12 13.57 1.27
C LEU A 15 -22.40 13.04 0.01
N LEU A 16 -22.02 11.75 0.00
CA LEU A 16 -21.40 11.13 -1.17
C LEU A 16 -22.41 10.81 -2.27
N SER A 17 -23.64 10.40 -1.91
CA SER A 17 -24.72 10.14 -2.86
C SER A 17 -25.21 11.39 -3.60
N LEU A 18 -24.94 12.59 -3.05
CA LEU A 18 -25.23 13.89 -3.68
C LEU A 18 -24.15 14.33 -4.68
N HIS A 19 -23.04 13.61 -4.80
CA HIS A 19 -21.91 13.97 -5.68
C HIS A 19 -21.60 12.92 -6.76
N ASP A 20 -22.36 11.82 -6.82
CA ASP A 20 -22.22 10.81 -7.87
C ASP A 20 -22.92 11.18 -9.20
N ASP A 21 -23.42 12.42 -9.34
CA ASP A 21 -23.79 13.02 -10.64
C ASP A 21 -22.52 13.51 -11.38
N GLU A 22 -21.54 12.61 -11.55
CA GLU A 22 -20.47 12.81 -12.51
C GLU A 22 -21.07 12.62 -13.91
N THR A 23 -21.60 13.74 -14.43
CA THR A 23 -22.00 13.89 -15.82
C THR A 23 -20.82 13.53 -16.72
N PRO A 24 -20.98 12.63 -17.71
CA PRO A 24 -19.95 12.45 -18.72
C PRO A 24 -19.78 13.78 -19.43
N CYS A 25 -18.56 14.31 -19.48
CA CYS A 25 -18.24 15.46 -20.32
C CYS A 25 -18.56 15.09 -21.79
N HIS A 26 -19.74 15.48 -22.26
CA HIS A 26 -20.07 15.49 -23.66
C HIS A 26 -19.12 16.45 -24.37
N VAL A 27 -18.21 15.90 -25.16
CA VAL A 27 -17.50 16.65 -26.20
C VAL A 27 -18.56 17.07 -27.23
N ALA A 28 -19.02 18.31 -27.11
CA ALA A 28 -19.88 18.94 -28.09
C ALA A 28 -19.06 19.19 -29.37
N ASN A 29 -19.27 18.32 -30.35
CA ASN A 29 -18.81 18.50 -31.71
C ASN A 29 -19.69 19.58 -32.37
N LYS A 30 -19.17 20.80 -32.58
CA LYS A 30 -19.79 21.79 -33.47
C LYS A 30 -18.86 22.02 -34.65
N GLY A 31 -19.25 21.45 -35.79
CA GLY A 31 -18.71 21.80 -37.09
C GLY A 31 -19.20 23.16 -37.56
N THR A 32 -18.27 23.92 -38.13
CA THR A 32 -18.35 24.98 -39.16
C THR A 32 -16.86 25.27 -39.41
N GLY A 33 -16.24 25.14 -40.58
CA GLY A 33 -16.67 25.34 -41.95
C GLY A 33 -15.52 26.13 -42.60
N ASP A 34 -14.77 25.49 -43.48
CA ASP A 34 -13.84 25.99 -44.51
C ASP A 34 -12.89 27.18 -44.21
N SER A 35 -11.58 26.91 -44.30
CA SER A 35 -10.78 27.33 -45.47
C SER A 35 -9.35 26.76 -45.42
N SER A 36 -9.04 26.00 -46.47
CA SER A 36 -7.78 25.92 -47.23
C SER A 36 -6.49 26.42 -46.57
N ILE A 37 -5.46 25.57 -46.49
CA ILE A 37 -4.10 25.81 -47.03
C ILE A 37 -3.24 24.53 -46.92
N SER A 38 -2.40 24.37 -47.95
CA SER A 38 -1.57 23.27 -48.41
C SER A 38 -0.77 22.40 -47.41
N HIS A 39 -0.77 21.09 -47.67
CA HIS A 39 0.36 20.16 -47.49
C HIS A 39 1.39 20.31 -48.65
N PRO A 40 2.59 19.68 -48.65
CA PRO A 40 3.45 19.04 -47.62
C PRO A 40 4.95 19.55 -47.80
N PRO A 41 6.07 18.90 -47.38
CA PRO A 41 6.27 17.57 -46.78
C PRO A 41 7.28 17.43 -45.63
N MET A 42 7.26 16.20 -45.09
CA MET A 42 8.24 15.59 -44.20
C MET A 42 9.68 15.70 -44.72
N PHE A 43 10.61 15.96 -43.80
CA PHE A 43 11.98 15.46 -43.87
C PHE A 43 12.43 14.94 -42.50
N PHE A 44 12.70 13.63 -42.45
CA PHE A 44 13.56 13.01 -41.45
C PHE A 44 14.97 13.59 -41.58
N ARG A 45 15.58 13.99 -40.46
CA ARG A 45 17.03 14.16 -40.37
C ARG A 45 17.57 13.45 -39.14
N ALA A 46 18.12 12.27 -39.37
CA ALA A 46 19.08 11.65 -38.47
C ALA A 46 20.36 12.50 -38.44
N GLN A 47 20.89 12.75 -37.25
CA GLN A 47 22.28 13.19 -37.09
C GLN A 47 22.97 12.28 -36.08
N THR A 48 23.72 11.33 -36.62
CA THR A 48 24.86 10.67 -35.99
C THR A 48 26.06 11.60 -36.04
N LEU A 49 26.65 11.96 -34.90
CA LEU A 49 27.98 12.56 -34.81
C LEU A 49 28.66 12.17 -33.48
N ASN A 50 29.48 11.12 -33.54
CA ASN A 50 30.82 11.00 -32.93
C ASN A 50 31.78 10.87 -34.13
N PRO A 51 33.10 11.20 -34.08
CA PRO A 51 34.08 11.15 -32.98
C PRO A 51 34.86 12.50 -32.86
N GLU A 52 35.85 12.78 -32.01
CA GLU A 52 37.17 12.19 -31.73
C GLU A 52 37.70 12.79 -30.40
N MET A 53 38.24 11.97 -29.50
CA MET A 53 39.67 11.88 -29.16
C MET A 53 40.48 13.18 -29.14
N HIS A 54 40.82 13.66 -27.94
CA HIS A 54 42.18 14.14 -27.63
C HIS A 54 42.48 13.99 -26.14
N HIS A 55 43.49 13.19 -25.81
CA HIS A 55 44.24 13.25 -24.56
C HIS A 55 45.01 14.57 -24.48
N PRO A 56 45.30 15.06 -23.26
CA PRO A 56 46.71 15.07 -22.90
C PRO A 56 47.00 14.63 -21.46
N THR A 57 48.12 13.93 -21.36
CA THR A 57 48.92 13.59 -20.20
C THR A 57 49.52 14.86 -19.57
N GLY A 58 49.51 14.96 -18.24
CA GLY A 58 50.22 16.01 -17.51
C GLY A 58 50.29 15.71 -16.01
N GLN A 59 51.44 15.21 -15.58
CA GLN A 59 51.79 14.89 -14.20
C GLN A 59 52.11 16.15 -13.36
N LEU A 60 52.20 15.89 -12.04
CA LEU A 60 52.96 16.60 -10.98
C LEU A 60 52.33 17.86 -10.36
N SER A 61 51.80 17.73 -9.14
CA SER A 61 52.58 18.01 -7.91
C SER A 61 51.69 17.99 -6.66
N ARG A 62 52.19 17.33 -5.60
CA ARG A 62 51.76 17.50 -4.20
C ARG A 62 52.03 18.95 -3.75
N PRO A 63 51.32 19.42 -2.70
CA PRO A 63 52.05 19.57 -1.45
C PRO A 63 51.32 19.01 -0.24
N ALA A 64 52.14 18.61 0.73
CA ALA A 64 51.75 18.29 2.09
C ALA A 64 51.46 19.57 2.88
N THR A 65 50.44 19.53 3.74
CA THR A 65 50.41 20.33 4.97
C THR A 65 49.79 19.49 6.07
N SER A 66 50.67 19.13 7.00
CA SER A 66 50.40 18.80 8.40
C SER A 66 49.58 19.88 9.09
N PHE A 67 48.63 19.50 9.94
CA PHE A 67 48.36 20.21 11.18
C PHE A 67 47.86 19.20 12.22
N ASP A 68 48.70 19.00 13.21
CA ASP A 68 48.34 18.50 14.53
C ASP A 68 47.25 19.40 15.13
N ASN A 69 46.30 18.80 15.84
CA ASN A 69 45.97 19.34 17.16
C ASN A 69 45.30 18.29 18.04
N ASP A 70 45.98 18.12 19.17
CA ASP A 70 45.56 17.45 20.38
C ASP A 70 44.22 17.99 20.91
N GLY A 71 43.48 17.09 21.57
CA GLY A 71 42.20 17.40 22.20
C GLY A 71 41.76 16.28 23.12
N ASP A 72 42.67 15.92 24.02
CA ASP A 72 42.47 15.07 25.19
C ASP A 72 41.35 15.63 26.09
N ILE A 73 40.30 14.84 26.34
CA ILE A 73 39.44 14.97 27.52
C ILE A 73 39.13 13.57 28.04
N THR A 74 40.03 13.06 28.86
CA THR A 74 39.69 12.16 29.96
C THR A 74 39.05 12.95 31.12
N MET A 75 37.90 12.49 31.61
CA MET A 75 37.56 12.58 33.03
C MET A 75 36.75 11.36 33.46
N HIS A 76 37.43 10.51 34.23
CA HIS A 76 37.01 9.93 35.53
C HIS A 76 35.73 10.56 36.14
N ASP A 77 34.82 9.87 36.83
CA ASP A 77 35.05 8.83 37.82
C ASP A 77 33.69 8.26 38.33
N ARG A 78 33.74 7.00 38.83
CA ARG A 78 32.88 6.38 39.89
C ARG A 78 31.41 6.05 39.53
N TYR A 79 30.91 4.83 39.73
CA TYR A 79 30.93 4.09 40.99
C TYR A 79 30.94 2.56 40.84
N SER A 80 31.52 1.96 41.88
CA SER A 80 32.02 0.61 42.06
C SER A 80 30.99 -0.52 42.13
N PHE A 81 31.48 -1.70 41.76
CA PHE A 81 31.00 -3.00 42.23
C PHE A 81 31.17 -3.12 43.75
N ALA A 82 30.15 -3.65 44.42
CA ALA A 82 30.29 -4.31 45.71
C ALA A 82 29.55 -5.65 45.68
N THR A 83 30.34 -6.70 45.66
CA THR A 83 29.98 -8.09 45.94
C THR A 83 29.71 -8.23 47.43
N GLY A 84 28.56 -8.79 47.80
CA GLY A 84 28.21 -9.07 49.19
C GLY A 84 27.11 -10.13 49.26
N SER A 85 27.52 -11.35 49.59
CA SER A 85 26.69 -12.54 49.72
C SER A 85 25.67 -12.48 50.86
N SER A 86 24.61 -13.26 50.67
CA SER A 86 23.86 -14.00 51.70
C SER A 86 22.85 -13.23 52.55
N LEU A 87 21.56 -13.45 52.29
CA LEU A 87 20.69 -14.34 53.06
C LEU A 87 19.24 -14.13 52.61
N LEU A 88 18.60 -15.23 52.20
CA LEU A 88 17.19 -15.33 51.88
C LEU A 88 16.31 -14.98 53.10
N PRO A 89 15.18 -14.29 52.90
CA PRO A 89 13.99 -14.53 53.70
C PRO A 89 12.89 -15.21 52.88
N LEU A 90 12.36 -16.24 53.51
CA LEU A 90 11.32 -17.16 53.08
C LEU A 90 10.08 -16.49 52.45
N ARG A 91 9.70 -17.07 51.32
CA ARG A 91 8.44 -16.91 50.59
C ARG A 91 7.26 -17.33 51.50
N PRO A 92 6.26 -16.47 51.78
CA PRO A 92 5.03 -16.91 52.41
C PRO A 92 4.17 -17.69 51.39
N ALA A 93 3.70 -18.87 51.80
CA ALA A 93 2.83 -19.75 51.05
C ALA A 93 1.46 -19.10 50.70
N PRO A 94 0.82 -19.51 49.59
CA PRO A 94 -0.49 -19.01 49.19
C PRO A 94 -1.59 -19.49 50.17
N ARG A 95 -2.41 -18.55 50.66
CA ARG A 95 -3.60 -18.88 51.46
C ARG A 95 -4.70 -19.48 50.57
N PRO A 96 -5.46 -20.47 51.07
CA PRO A 96 -6.56 -21.11 50.34
C PRO A 96 -7.77 -20.17 50.14
N PRO A 97 -8.61 -20.41 49.12
CA PRO A 97 -9.74 -19.56 48.80
C PRO A 97 -10.89 -19.78 49.78
N THR A 98 -11.24 -18.75 50.54
CA THR A 98 -12.52 -18.67 51.25
C THR A 98 -13.65 -18.41 50.25
N ALA A 99 -14.51 -19.41 50.11
CA ALA A 99 -15.85 -19.26 49.55
C ALA A 99 -16.68 -18.30 50.41
N LYS A 100 -17.31 -17.30 49.78
CA LYS A 100 -18.61 -16.74 50.16
C LYS A 100 -19.11 -15.74 49.11
N ALA A 101 -20.41 -15.85 48.85
CA ALA A 101 -21.30 -14.92 48.16
C ALA A 101 -21.28 -14.90 46.61
N GLU A 102 -22.06 -15.81 46.04
CA GLU A 102 -23.03 -15.45 45.01
C GLU A 102 -23.77 -14.17 45.42
N LEU A 103 -23.70 -13.14 44.58
CA LEU A 103 -24.85 -12.28 44.30
C LEU A 103 -24.64 -11.58 42.94
N THR A 104 -25.32 -12.13 41.94
CA THR A 104 -25.91 -11.42 40.79
C THR A 104 -25.10 -10.30 40.13
N LYS A 105 -24.45 -10.62 39.00
CA LYS A 105 -24.25 -9.68 37.88
C LYS A 105 -24.41 -10.41 36.54
N SER A 106 -25.58 -11.00 36.34
CA SER A 106 -26.06 -11.44 35.02
C SER A 106 -27.14 -10.47 34.52
N ARG A 107 -26.71 -9.35 33.90
CA ARG A 107 -27.54 -8.55 32.97
C ARG A 107 -26.75 -7.38 32.38
N ALA A 108 -25.84 -7.66 31.46
CA ALA A 108 -25.26 -6.62 30.57
C ALA A 108 -24.84 -7.15 29.19
N GLY A 109 -25.13 -8.41 28.85
CA GLY A 109 -24.69 -9.05 27.59
C GLY A 109 -25.64 -8.92 26.39
N THR A 110 -26.90 -8.50 26.62
CA THR A 110 -27.93 -8.58 25.57
C THR A 110 -28.14 -7.28 24.80
N ASN A 111 -27.83 -6.11 25.36
CA ASN A 111 -28.05 -4.83 24.65
C ASN A 111 -26.91 -4.50 23.67
N VAL A 112 -25.65 -4.72 24.04
CA VAL A 112 -24.50 -4.46 23.14
C VAL A 112 -24.52 -5.36 21.91
N SER A 113 -24.90 -6.63 22.06
CA SER A 113 -25.02 -7.58 20.95
C SER A 113 -26.20 -7.26 20.03
N ARG A 114 -27.31 -6.73 20.57
CA ARG A 114 -28.49 -6.36 19.77
C ARG A 114 -28.29 -5.04 19.03
N VAL A 115 -27.60 -4.05 19.62
CA VAL A 115 -27.24 -2.78 18.98
C VAL A 115 -26.24 -3.02 17.84
N ARG A 116 -25.19 -3.82 18.06
CA ARG A 116 -24.23 -4.19 16.99
C ARG A 116 -24.86 -4.96 15.84
N ARG A 117 -25.84 -5.84 16.09
CA ARG A 117 -26.53 -6.58 15.00
C ARG A 117 -27.35 -5.66 14.10
N LYS A 118 -27.99 -4.63 14.66
CA LYS A 118 -28.74 -3.64 13.88
C LYS A 118 -27.79 -2.82 12.99
N SER A 119 -26.66 -2.37 13.53
CA SER A 119 -25.68 -1.57 12.78
C SER A 119 -25.04 -2.33 11.62
N VAL A 120 -24.80 -3.63 11.77
CA VAL A 120 -24.27 -4.48 10.68
C VAL A 120 -25.33 -4.72 9.60
N SER A 121 -26.58 -4.97 9.98
CA SER A 121 -27.68 -5.17 9.02
C SER A 121 -27.92 -3.92 8.16
N GLU A 122 -27.83 -2.74 8.76
CA GLU A 122 -27.95 -1.47 8.03
C GLU A 122 -26.72 -1.20 7.17
N ALA A 123 -25.50 -1.44 7.67
CA ALA A 123 -24.28 -1.30 6.87
C ALA A 123 -24.26 -2.26 5.65
N LEU A 124 -24.82 -3.46 5.79
CA LEU A 124 -24.97 -4.41 4.69
C LEU A 124 -25.84 -3.86 3.55
N MET A 125 -26.88 -3.08 3.87
CA MET A 125 -27.72 -2.43 2.86
C MET A 125 -26.93 -1.45 1.99
N PHE A 126 -25.84 -0.88 2.48
CA PHE A 126 -24.99 0.07 1.73
C PHE A 126 -23.83 -0.58 0.98
N SER A 127 -23.61 -1.89 1.16
CA SER A 127 -22.48 -2.59 0.53
C SER A 127 -22.52 -2.55 -1.01
N HIS A 128 -23.71 -2.46 -1.61
CA HIS A 128 -23.88 -2.26 -3.05
C HIS A 128 -23.24 -0.96 -3.57
N GLN A 129 -23.14 0.08 -2.73
CA GLN A 129 -22.53 1.36 -3.10
C GLN A 129 -21.00 1.30 -3.16
N PHE A 130 -20.40 0.19 -2.71
CA PHE A 130 -18.94 0.03 -2.79
C PHE A 130 -18.49 -0.24 -4.22
N VAL A 131 -19.37 -0.80 -5.06
CA VAL A 131 -19.08 -1.06 -6.48
C VAL A 131 -19.70 0.06 -7.31
N ARG A 132 -18.96 0.56 -8.31
CA ARG A 132 -19.47 1.57 -9.25
C ARG A 132 -20.68 1.02 -10.02
N ARG A 133 -21.70 1.86 -10.22
CA ARG A 133 -22.91 1.49 -10.98
C ARG A 133 -22.60 1.09 -12.44
N ASN A 134 -21.65 1.78 -13.06
CA ASN A 134 -21.14 1.52 -14.42
C ASN A 134 -19.82 0.73 -14.40
N SER A 135 -19.64 -0.20 -13.46
CA SER A 135 -18.37 -0.90 -13.23
C SER A 135 -17.78 -1.56 -14.47
N ILE A 136 -18.59 -2.18 -15.33
CA ILE A 136 -18.12 -2.81 -16.58
C ILE A 136 -17.61 -1.76 -17.56
N ASP A 137 -18.42 -0.74 -17.88
CA ASP A 137 -18.03 0.30 -18.84
C ASP A 137 -16.79 1.06 -18.36
N TYR A 138 -16.76 1.41 -17.07
CA TYR A 138 -15.63 2.09 -16.45
C TYR A 138 -14.36 1.22 -16.51
N PHE A 139 -14.48 -0.08 -16.21
CA PHE A 139 -13.37 -1.01 -16.31
C PHE A 139 -12.83 -1.08 -17.74
N VAL A 140 -13.69 -1.31 -18.74
CA VAL A 140 -13.32 -1.40 -20.16
C VAL A 140 -12.56 -0.16 -20.63
N GLN A 141 -12.93 1.03 -20.12
CA GLN A 141 -12.28 2.29 -20.48
C GLN A 141 -10.91 2.53 -19.82
N THR A 142 -10.65 1.92 -18.67
CA THR A 142 -9.52 2.31 -17.80
C THR A 142 -8.51 1.19 -17.52
N TRP A 143 -8.89 -0.08 -17.70
CA TRP A 143 -8.07 -1.20 -17.24
C TRP A 143 -6.67 -1.24 -17.86
N GLU A 144 -6.51 -0.89 -19.14
CA GLU A 144 -5.22 -0.98 -19.84
C GLU A 144 -4.20 0.00 -19.27
N THR A 145 -4.59 1.27 -19.12
CA THR A 145 -3.72 2.31 -18.54
C THR A 145 -3.40 2.01 -17.08
N THR A 146 -4.39 1.54 -16.30
CA THR A 146 -4.17 1.11 -14.93
C THR A 146 -3.23 -0.09 -14.84
N LEU A 147 -3.35 -1.08 -15.73
CA LEU A 147 -2.48 -2.26 -15.74
C LEU A 147 -1.02 -1.87 -16.04
N ILE A 148 -0.80 -0.98 -17.01
CA ILE A 148 0.54 -0.49 -17.34
C ILE A 148 1.16 0.23 -16.13
N GLU A 149 0.44 1.17 -15.53
CA GLU A 149 0.92 1.89 -14.34
C GLU A 149 1.16 0.96 -13.15
N TRP A 150 0.30 -0.03 -12.98
CA TRP A 150 0.46 -1.03 -11.94
C TRP A 150 1.73 -1.86 -12.16
N VAL A 151 1.98 -2.37 -13.37
CA VAL A 151 3.23 -3.10 -13.69
C VAL A 151 4.46 -2.23 -13.42
N LEU A 152 4.44 -0.96 -13.83
CA LEU A 152 5.54 -0.02 -13.58
C LEU A 152 5.77 0.18 -12.08
N LEU A 153 4.71 0.33 -11.29
CA LEU A 153 4.80 0.41 -9.84
C LEU A 153 5.43 -0.87 -9.26
N VAL A 154 4.92 -2.05 -9.63
CA VAL A 154 5.42 -3.33 -9.09
C VAL A 154 6.90 -3.53 -9.41
N ARG A 155 7.34 -3.19 -10.62
CA ARG A 155 8.76 -3.23 -10.99
C ARG A 155 9.62 -2.28 -10.16
N THR A 156 9.12 -1.07 -9.93
CA THR A 156 9.84 -0.06 -9.14
C THR A 156 10.05 -0.52 -7.69
N ILE A 157 9.05 -1.21 -7.12
CA ILE A 157 9.10 -1.66 -5.72
C ILE A 157 9.67 -3.06 -5.53
N ALA A 158 9.80 -3.85 -6.59
CA ALA A 158 10.26 -5.23 -6.53
C ALA A 158 11.59 -5.32 -5.77
N VAL A 159 11.72 -6.25 -4.83
CA VAL A 159 12.94 -6.47 -4.06
C VAL A 159 13.73 -7.60 -4.71
N PRO A 160 14.91 -7.33 -5.32
CA PRO A 160 15.66 -8.38 -6.00
C PRO A 160 16.15 -9.45 -5.02
N PRO A 161 16.05 -10.74 -5.37
CA PRO A 161 16.36 -11.85 -4.45
C PRO A 161 17.84 -11.94 -4.10
N HIS A 162 18.74 -11.37 -4.89
CA HIS A 162 20.18 -11.46 -4.65
C HIS A 162 20.75 -10.25 -3.90
N ILE A 163 19.96 -9.18 -3.69
CA ILE A 163 20.44 -7.97 -3.03
C ILE A 163 20.24 -8.09 -1.52
N PRO A 164 21.30 -7.94 -0.69
CA PRO A 164 21.17 -7.92 0.76
C PRO A 164 20.15 -6.88 1.23
N VAL A 165 19.38 -7.21 2.27
CA VAL A 165 18.30 -6.34 2.78
C VAL A 165 18.76 -4.92 3.08
N VAL A 166 19.99 -4.77 3.60
CA VAL A 166 20.59 -3.48 3.96
C VAL A 166 20.99 -2.62 2.76
N GLN A 167 21.08 -3.20 1.55
CA GLN A 167 21.44 -2.54 0.31
C GLN A 167 20.23 -2.26 -0.60
N ILE A 168 19.03 -2.64 -0.17
CA ILE A 168 17.81 -2.32 -0.91
C ILE A 168 17.63 -0.80 -0.93
N ASP A 169 17.49 -0.22 -2.11
CA ASP A 169 17.09 1.17 -2.28
C ASP A 169 15.64 1.38 -1.81
N MET A 170 15.49 1.61 -0.51
CA MET A 170 14.18 1.81 0.11
C MET A 170 13.60 3.20 -0.20
N GLU A 171 14.44 4.16 -0.57
CA GLU A 171 14.05 5.56 -0.79
C GLU A 171 13.22 5.69 -2.07
N SER A 172 13.70 5.15 -3.20
CA SER A 172 12.92 5.14 -4.45
C SER A 172 11.60 4.39 -4.30
N ARG A 173 11.59 3.26 -3.58
CA ARG A 173 10.38 2.45 -3.33
C ARG A 173 9.38 3.19 -2.46
N ALA A 174 9.86 3.83 -1.39
CA ALA A 174 9.02 4.66 -0.54
C ALA A 174 8.44 5.85 -1.31
N LEU A 175 9.23 6.52 -2.15
CA LEU A 175 8.74 7.62 -2.99
C LEU A 175 7.59 7.16 -3.90
N ALA A 176 7.80 6.10 -4.66
CA ALA A 176 6.83 5.58 -5.62
C ALA A 176 5.51 5.18 -4.94
N LEU A 177 5.58 4.46 -3.81
CA LEU A 177 4.39 4.08 -3.04
C LEU A 177 3.66 5.30 -2.48
N ASN A 178 4.38 6.28 -1.94
CA ASN A 178 3.76 7.48 -1.38
C ASN A 178 3.07 8.33 -2.45
N GLN A 179 3.61 8.41 -3.68
CA GLN A 179 2.95 9.10 -4.79
C GLN A 179 1.60 8.47 -5.12
N VAL A 180 1.54 7.14 -5.21
CA VAL A 180 0.29 6.43 -5.53
C VAL A 180 -0.71 6.51 -4.37
N ILE A 181 -0.26 6.28 -3.12
CA ILE A 181 -1.12 6.39 -1.92
C ILE A 181 -1.72 7.80 -1.78
N ALA A 182 -0.94 8.83 -2.13
CA ALA A 182 -1.40 10.22 -2.10
C ALA A 182 -2.32 10.59 -3.29
N GLY A 183 -2.60 9.66 -4.20
CA GLY A 183 -3.42 9.92 -5.39
C GLY A 183 -2.75 10.82 -6.41
N LYS A 184 -1.41 10.91 -6.42
CA LYS A 184 -0.64 11.74 -7.37
C LYS A 184 -0.39 11.04 -8.72
N ARG A 185 -1.01 9.88 -8.94
CA ARG A 185 -0.97 9.14 -10.21
C ARG A 185 -2.39 8.96 -10.71
N ASP A 186 -2.78 9.74 -11.70
CA ASP A 186 -4.17 9.86 -12.15
C ASP A 186 -4.75 8.53 -12.66
N ASN A 187 -3.90 7.69 -13.28
CA ASN A 187 -4.32 6.43 -13.90
C ASN A 187 -4.28 5.21 -12.97
N LEU A 188 -3.89 5.40 -11.70
CA LEU A 188 -3.70 4.30 -10.75
C LEU A 188 -4.41 4.59 -9.42
N PRO A 189 -5.52 3.89 -9.12
CA PRO A 189 -6.24 4.07 -7.86
C PRO A 189 -5.33 3.95 -6.64
N SER A 190 -5.55 4.80 -5.62
CA SER A 190 -4.66 4.87 -4.44
C SER A 190 -4.54 3.51 -3.72
N GLY A 191 -5.59 2.69 -3.79
CA GLY A 191 -5.64 1.32 -3.28
C GLY A 191 -4.50 0.43 -3.77
N PHE A 192 -4.01 0.64 -5.01
CA PHE A 192 -2.86 -0.12 -5.53
C PHE A 192 -1.61 0.17 -4.73
N GLY A 193 -1.38 1.44 -4.38
CA GLY A 193 -0.26 1.84 -3.52
C GLY A 193 -0.32 1.17 -2.15
N TYR A 194 -1.52 0.99 -1.58
CA TYR A 194 -1.70 0.25 -0.33
C TYR A 194 -1.39 -1.24 -0.49
N ILE A 195 -1.99 -1.93 -1.46
CA ILE A 195 -1.73 -3.37 -1.70
C ILE A 195 -0.23 -3.61 -1.93
N GLN A 196 0.41 -2.74 -2.71
CA GLN A 196 1.83 -2.83 -3.00
C GLN A 196 2.71 -2.50 -1.79
N LEU A 197 2.29 -1.60 -0.90
CA LEU A 197 2.95 -1.40 0.39
C LEU A 197 2.91 -2.67 1.24
N LEU A 198 1.76 -3.35 1.32
CA LEU A 198 1.64 -4.61 2.05
C LEU A 198 2.55 -5.70 1.48
N ALA A 199 2.58 -5.84 0.15
CA ALA A 199 3.47 -6.78 -0.54
C ALA A 199 4.96 -6.50 -0.25
N LEU A 200 5.36 -5.22 -0.30
CA LEU A 200 6.73 -4.80 0.04
C LEU A 200 7.07 -5.13 1.51
N LEU A 201 6.19 -4.79 2.46
CA LEU A 201 6.42 -5.05 3.88
C LEU A 201 6.54 -6.55 4.18
N ASN A 202 5.66 -7.38 3.59
CA ASN A 202 5.72 -8.83 3.74
C ASN A 202 7.00 -9.41 3.13
N THR A 203 7.42 -8.89 1.98
CA THR A 203 8.68 -9.30 1.33
C THR A 203 9.88 -8.94 2.21
N LEU A 204 9.94 -7.72 2.74
CA LEU A 204 11.00 -7.29 3.65
C LEU A 204 11.02 -8.13 4.92
N GLU A 205 9.86 -8.39 5.53
CA GLU A 205 9.75 -9.23 6.71
C GLU A 205 10.35 -10.63 6.47
N ARG A 206 9.98 -11.28 5.36
CA ARG A 206 10.53 -12.58 4.97
C ARG A 206 12.05 -12.50 4.78
N ARG A 207 12.53 -11.48 4.06
CA ARG A 207 13.97 -11.31 3.78
C ARG A 207 14.79 -11.03 5.04
N ILE A 208 14.25 -10.28 5.99
CA ILE A 208 14.87 -10.02 7.29
C ILE A 208 14.95 -11.33 8.09
N ARG A 209 13.88 -12.13 8.06
CA ARG A 209 13.85 -13.44 8.72
C ARG A 209 14.93 -14.38 8.18
N GLU A 210 15.03 -14.49 6.85
CA GLU A 210 16.08 -15.27 6.16
C GLU A 210 17.47 -14.78 6.57
N ALA A 211 17.73 -13.48 6.46
CA ALA A 211 19.03 -12.91 6.82
C ALA A 211 19.40 -13.10 8.31
N ARG A 212 18.42 -13.18 9.22
CA ARG A 212 18.65 -13.50 10.64
C ARG A 212 18.98 -14.98 10.84
N GLN A 213 18.30 -15.87 10.12
CA GLN A 213 18.60 -17.31 10.15
C GLN A 213 20.03 -17.57 9.67
N ASP A 214 20.47 -16.85 8.65
CA ASP A 214 21.83 -16.89 8.10
C ASP A 214 22.86 -16.10 8.91
N ARG A 215 22.46 -15.51 10.05
CA ARG A 215 23.29 -14.67 10.94
C ARG A 215 23.92 -13.44 10.26
N LEU A 216 23.37 -12.99 9.14
CA LEU A 216 23.78 -11.77 8.43
C LEU A 216 23.27 -10.50 9.10
N ILE A 217 22.19 -10.61 9.89
CA ILE A 217 21.62 -9.51 10.68
C ILE A 217 21.51 -9.94 12.14
N SER A 218 21.94 -9.06 13.06
CA SER A 218 21.85 -9.34 14.48
C SER A 218 20.39 -9.34 14.96
N THR A 219 20.06 -10.33 15.78
CA THR A 219 18.80 -10.37 16.51
C THR A 219 18.85 -9.36 17.66
N LYS A 220 17.98 -8.36 17.62
CA LYS A 220 17.78 -7.45 18.75
C LYS A 220 16.59 -7.94 19.56
N SER A 221 16.80 -8.18 20.85
CA SER A 221 15.72 -8.56 21.77
C SER A 221 14.57 -7.55 21.68
N GLY A 222 13.34 -8.06 21.60
CA GLY A 222 12.13 -7.23 21.48
C GLY A 222 11.83 -6.68 20.08
N ARG A 223 12.67 -6.90 19.06
CA ARG A 223 12.38 -6.47 17.67
C ARG A 223 12.06 -7.63 16.73
N ARG A 224 10.77 -7.79 16.44
CA ARG A 224 10.24 -8.74 15.44
C ARG A 224 10.59 -8.29 14.01
N ASP A 225 10.54 -9.22 13.08
CA ASP A 225 10.89 -9.01 11.66
C ASP A 225 9.98 -7.95 11.02
N ASP A 226 8.67 -8.01 11.32
CA ASP A 226 7.65 -7.07 10.85
C ASP A 226 7.93 -5.61 11.27
N SER A 227 8.38 -5.45 12.52
CA SER A 227 8.71 -4.17 13.12
C SER A 227 9.96 -3.57 12.47
N GLN A 228 10.92 -4.42 12.08
CA GLN A 228 12.09 -3.99 11.34
C GLN A 228 11.76 -3.60 9.90
N ALA A 229 10.87 -4.32 9.22
CA ALA A 229 10.38 -3.95 7.89
C ALA A 229 9.66 -2.58 7.91
N ILE A 230 8.80 -2.35 8.91
CA ILE A 230 8.14 -1.05 9.12
C ILE A 230 9.17 0.05 9.35
N ASP A 231 10.19 -0.20 10.18
CA ASP A 231 11.24 0.79 10.46
C ASP A 231 12.06 1.15 9.22
N MET A 232 12.38 0.17 8.37
CA MET A 232 13.08 0.42 7.11
C MET A 232 12.26 1.31 6.17
N PHE A 233 10.97 0.98 6.00
CA PHE A 233 10.08 1.81 5.18
C PHE A 233 9.90 3.21 5.77
N LEU A 234 9.72 3.32 7.09
CA LEU A 234 9.54 4.58 7.79
C LEU A 234 10.75 5.50 7.62
N GLN A 235 11.96 4.98 7.84
CA GLN A 235 13.20 5.76 7.70
C GLN A 235 13.37 6.27 6.27
N ALA A 236 13.12 5.43 5.28
CA ALA A 236 13.20 5.82 3.88
C ALA A 236 12.15 6.88 3.50
N LYS A 237 10.90 6.70 3.94
CA LYS A 237 9.82 7.67 3.75
C LYS A 237 10.19 9.03 4.35
N ASP A 238 10.68 9.04 5.59
CA ASP A 238 10.98 10.28 6.31
C ASP A 238 12.10 11.07 5.65
N ARG A 239 13.12 10.38 5.12
CA ARG A 239 14.22 11.00 4.35
C ARG A 239 13.73 11.61 3.04
N VAL A 240 13.00 10.84 2.23
CA VAL A 240 12.56 11.26 0.91
C VAL A 240 11.53 12.39 0.98
N LEU A 241 10.60 12.32 1.94
CA LEU A 241 9.54 13.32 2.06
C LEU A 241 9.95 14.52 2.92
N ASN A 242 11.14 14.50 3.53
CA ASN A 242 11.57 15.50 4.52
C ASN A 242 10.51 15.75 5.61
N THR A 243 9.84 14.68 6.05
CA THR A 243 8.78 14.72 7.07
C THR A 243 9.05 13.69 8.14
N ARG A 244 8.66 13.96 9.39
CA ARG A 244 8.72 12.98 10.46
C ARG A 244 7.38 12.27 10.58
N THR A 245 7.35 11.01 10.16
CA THR A 245 6.15 10.18 10.24
C THR A 245 6.19 9.34 11.51
N SER A 246 5.06 9.12 12.16
CA SER A 246 5.00 8.20 13.30
C SER A 246 4.94 6.74 12.82
N ARG A 247 5.52 5.81 13.59
CA ARG A 247 5.35 4.37 13.33
C ARG A 247 3.87 3.97 13.30
N ASN A 248 3.05 4.59 14.14
CA ASN A 248 1.59 4.39 14.17
C ASN A 248 0.93 4.75 12.83
N HIS A 249 1.43 5.75 12.11
CA HIS A 249 0.92 6.10 10.79
C HIS A 249 1.21 4.99 9.77
N VAL A 250 2.44 4.46 9.71
CA VAL A 250 2.78 3.34 8.82
C VAL A 250 1.96 2.09 9.16
N TRP A 251 1.72 1.86 10.46
CA TRP A 251 0.87 0.77 10.90
C TRP A 251 -0.58 0.92 10.41
N ARG A 252 -1.14 2.14 10.44
CA ARG A 252 -2.46 2.43 9.84
C ARG A 252 -2.46 2.22 8.32
N LEU A 253 -1.38 2.59 7.61
CA LEU A 253 -1.27 2.30 6.18
C LEU A 253 -1.29 0.79 5.91
N LYS A 254 -0.57 0.01 6.71
CA LYS A 254 -0.58 -1.46 6.63
C LYS A 254 -1.99 -2.02 6.86
N GLN A 255 -2.71 -1.56 7.89
CA GLN A 255 -4.09 -2.00 8.14
C GLN A 255 -5.06 -1.64 7.01
N ALA A 256 -4.94 -0.44 6.44
CA ALA A 256 -5.74 -0.04 5.28
C ALA A 256 -5.42 -0.95 4.07
N ALA A 257 -4.15 -1.32 3.89
CA ALA A 257 -3.74 -2.25 2.85
C ALA A 257 -4.29 -3.66 3.04
N GLU A 258 -4.31 -4.18 4.27
CA GLU A 258 -4.95 -5.46 4.59
C GLU A 258 -6.45 -5.44 4.26
N ARG A 259 -7.12 -4.31 4.55
CA ARG A 259 -8.53 -4.11 4.20
C ARG A 259 -8.77 -3.99 2.70
N PHE A 260 -7.92 -3.28 1.96
CA PHE A 260 -7.98 -3.27 0.51
C PHE A 260 -7.80 -4.67 -0.07
N SER A 261 -6.82 -5.42 0.42
CA SER A 261 -6.57 -6.80 0.00
C SER A 261 -7.77 -7.71 0.26
N GLU A 262 -8.42 -7.56 1.42
CA GLU A 262 -9.65 -8.27 1.74
C GLU A 262 -10.78 -7.87 0.77
N LEU A 263 -10.96 -6.58 0.50
CA LEU A 263 -11.99 -6.08 -0.42
C LEU A 263 -11.81 -6.60 -1.86
N THR A 264 -10.57 -6.62 -2.35
CA THR A 264 -10.23 -7.08 -3.70
C THR A 264 -10.17 -8.60 -3.86
N GLY A 265 -10.13 -9.35 -2.76
CA GLY A 265 -10.05 -10.81 -2.81
C GLY A 265 -8.86 -11.29 -3.64
N SER A 266 -9.15 -12.00 -4.74
CA SER A 266 -8.14 -12.67 -5.57
C SER A 266 -7.44 -11.76 -6.59
N SER A 267 -7.92 -10.54 -6.84
CA SER A 267 -7.39 -9.70 -7.93
C SER A 267 -7.32 -8.21 -7.55
N PRO A 268 -6.11 -7.62 -7.47
CA PRO A 268 -5.93 -6.19 -7.25
C PRO A 268 -6.61 -5.30 -8.30
N LEU A 269 -6.82 -5.79 -9.52
CA LEU A 269 -7.52 -5.04 -10.58
C LEU A 269 -8.98 -4.70 -10.25
N LEU A 270 -9.59 -5.38 -9.28
CA LEU A 270 -10.92 -5.01 -8.79
C LEU A 270 -10.93 -3.63 -8.10
N LEU A 271 -9.77 -3.06 -7.75
CA LEU A 271 -9.68 -1.67 -7.29
C LEU A 271 -10.19 -0.63 -8.29
N ILE A 272 -10.17 -0.94 -9.59
CA ILE A 272 -10.66 -0.03 -10.64
C ILE A 272 -12.16 0.24 -10.45
N ILE A 273 -12.92 -0.75 -10.01
CA ILE A 273 -14.38 -0.72 -10.00
C ILE A 273 -14.96 -0.35 -8.64
N PHE A 274 -14.12 -0.29 -7.61
CA PHE A 274 -14.55 0.18 -6.30
C PHE A 274 -14.76 1.70 -6.33
N SER A 275 -15.83 2.15 -5.68
CA SER A 275 -16.20 3.54 -5.58
C SER A 275 -15.37 4.28 -4.53
N ARG A 276 -15.46 5.61 -4.55
CA ARG A 276 -14.87 6.46 -3.50
C ARG A 276 -15.40 6.10 -2.11
N THR A 277 -16.65 5.67 -2.03
CA THR A 277 -17.30 5.21 -0.80
C THR A 277 -16.59 4.00 -0.19
N ALA A 278 -16.22 3.01 -1.03
CA ALA A 278 -15.44 1.87 -0.58
C ALA A 278 -14.05 2.29 -0.05
N GLU A 279 -13.39 3.22 -0.75
CA GLU A 279 -12.08 3.74 -0.35
C GLU A 279 -12.12 4.45 1.02
N ILE A 280 -13.11 5.32 1.24
CA ILE A 280 -13.33 5.99 2.53
C ILE A 280 -13.56 4.95 3.64
N PHE A 281 -14.36 3.92 3.34
CA PHE A 281 -14.67 2.86 4.28
C PHE A 281 -13.44 2.05 4.69
N VAL A 282 -12.59 1.70 3.74
CA VAL A 282 -11.30 1.02 3.99
C VAL A 282 -10.39 1.87 4.88
N LYS A 283 -10.29 3.18 4.60
CA LYS A 283 -9.40 4.11 5.30
C LYS A 283 -9.88 4.47 6.71
N ASN A 284 -11.18 4.36 7.01
CA ASN A 284 -11.77 4.67 8.31
C ASN A 284 -11.62 3.53 9.34
N LEU A 285 -10.37 3.23 9.71
CA LEU A 285 -9.99 2.12 10.59
C LEU A 285 -10.62 2.14 12.00
N HIS A 286 -10.92 3.32 12.52
CA HIS A 286 -11.47 3.49 13.87
C HIS A 286 -12.99 3.34 13.92
N LYS A 287 -13.69 3.49 12.79
CA LYS A 287 -15.15 3.47 12.74
C LYS A 287 -15.71 2.06 12.60
N VAL A 288 -14.96 1.13 12.03
CA VAL A 288 -15.43 -0.21 11.71
C VAL A 288 -14.42 -1.20 12.26
N ASP A 289 -14.84 -2.18 13.06
CA ASP A 289 -13.94 -3.23 13.51
C ASP A 289 -13.61 -4.22 12.38
N ASN A 290 -12.51 -4.97 12.52
CA ASN A 290 -12.06 -5.86 11.45
C ASN A 290 -13.08 -6.97 11.09
N PRO A 291 -13.75 -7.63 12.05
CA PRO A 291 -14.79 -8.61 11.73
C PRO A 291 -15.95 -8.03 10.93
N THR A 292 -16.46 -6.84 11.32
CA THR A 292 -17.54 -6.18 10.59
C THR A 292 -17.09 -5.79 9.19
N PHE A 293 -15.87 -5.26 9.05
CA PHE A 293 -15.31 -4.94 7.74
C PHE A 293 -15.29 -6.17 6.81
N LYS A 294 -14.85 -7.33 7.31
CA LYS A 294 -14.82 -8.57 6.50
C LYS A 294 -16.19 -9.00 6.01
N VAL A 295 -17.21 -8.89 6.87
CA VAL A 295 -18.60 -9.21 6.49
C VAL A 295 -19.08 -8.26 5.39
N LEU A 296 -18.80 -6.96 5.52
CA LEU A 296 -19.18 -5.97 4.51
C LEU A 296 -18.41 -6.10 3.20
N ALA A 297 -17.12 -6.40 3.27
CA ALA A 297 -16.29 -6.68 2.09
C ALA A 297 -16.81 -7.93 1.36
N ALA A 298 -17.18 -8.98 2.10
CA ALA A 298 -17.79 -10.17 1.51
C ALA A 298 -19.13 -9.88 0.84
N GLU A 299 -19.97 -9.04 1.43
CA GLU A 299 -21.24 -8.62 0.82
C GLU A 299 -21.02 -7.75 -0.43
N ALA A 300 -20.12 -6.76 -0.35
CA ALA A 300 -19.78 -5.89 -1.48
C ALA A 300 -19.32 -6.69 -2.70
N ARG A 301 -18.53 -7.76 -2.49
CA ARG A 301 -18.07 -8.64 -3.58
C ARG A 301 -19.21 -9.38 -4.29
N LYS A 302 -20.36 -9.61 -3.65
CA LYS A 302 -21.53 -10.22 -4.31
C LYS A 302 -22.18 -9.30 -5.34
N HIS A 303 -21.92 -7.99 -5.25
CA HIS A 303 -22.41 -7.00 -6.21
C HIS A 303 -21.48 -6.82 -7.41
N ILE A 304 -20.33 -7.50 -7.44
CA ILE A 304 -19.42 -7.45 -8.58
C ILE A 304 -19.91 -8.46 -9.64
N PRO A 305 -20.08 -8.04 -10.91
CA PRO A 305 -20.42 -8.96 -11.99
C PRO A 305 -19.41 -10.12 -12.10
N SER A 306 -19.86 -11.37 -12.19
CA SER A 306 -18.98 -12.54 -12.23
C SER A 306 -17.98 -12.50 -13.39
N LYS A 307 -18.45 -12.12 -14.59
CA LYS A 307 -17.59 -11.92 -15.77
C LYS A 307 -16.43 -10.96 -15.49
N LEU A 308 -16.69 -9.92 -14.71
CA LEU A 308 -15.67 -8.92 -14.34
C LEU A 308 -14.65 -9.47 -13.36
N VAL A 309 -15.07 -10.32 -12.41
CA VAL A 309 -14.16 -11.06 -11.53
C VAL A 309 -13.22 -11.96 -12.34
N ASP A 310 -13.76 -12.71 -13.29
CA ASP A 310 -12.98 -13.62 -14.15
C ASP A 310 -11.98 -12.87 -15.04
N ALA A 311 -12.42 -11.76 -15.64
CA ALA A 311 -11.55 -10.89 -16.43
C ALA A 311 -10.40 -10.32 -15.60
N CYS A 312 -10.70 -9.80 -14.40
CA CYS A 312 -9.71 -9.29 -13.46
C CYS A 312 -8.70 -10.37 -13.02
N ALA A 313 -9.18 -11.59 -12.74
CA ALA A 313 -8.32 -12.70 -12.38
C ALA A 313 -7.40 -13.12 -13.54
N THR A 314 -7.92 -13.14 -14.77
CA THR A 314 -7.14 -13.46 -15.98
C THR A 314 -6.04 -12.43 -16.22
N LEU A 315 -6.37 -11.13 -16.13
CA LEU A 315 -5.40 -10.05 -16.28
C LEU A 315 -4.35 -10.04 -15.17
N SER A 316 -4.73 -10.38 -13.93
CA SER A 316 -3.77 -10.48 -12.83
C SER A 316 -2.75 -11.59 -13.07
N LYS A 317 -3.19 -12.78 -13.52
CA LYS A 317 -2.27 -13.88 -13.90
C LYS A 317 -1.35 -13.51 -15.06
N PHE A 318 -1.89 -12.83 -16.07
CA PHE A 318 -1.09 -12.31 -17.18
C PHE A 318 -0.04 -11.32 -16.68
N THR A 319 -0.42 -10.43 -15.75
CA THR A 319 0.49 -9.46 -15.13
C THR A 319 1.60 -10.15 -14.34
N GLU A 320 1.28 -11.18 -13.57
CA GLU A 320 2.27 -12.01 -12.86
C GLU A 320 3.30 -12.61 -13.83
N THR A 321 2.83 -13.16 -14.95
CA THR A 321 3.70 -13.73 -16.01
C THR A 321 4.64 -12.66 -16.61
N ILE A 322 4.15 -11.44 -16.83
CA ILE A 322 4.97 -10.31 -17.31
C ILE A 322 6.04 -9.93 -16.27
N LEU A 323 5.68 -9.95 -14.98
CA LEU A 323 6.59 -9.57 -13.90
C LEU A 323 7.68 -10.64 -13.71
N GLU A 324 7.34 -11.91 -13.78
CA GLU A 324 8.28 -13.04 -13.65
C GLU A 324 9.25 -13.12 -14.81
N SER A 325 8.78 -12.90 -16.04
CA SER A 325 9.63 -12.93 -17.24
C SER A 325 10.59 -11.75 -17.36
N GLY A 326 10.39 -10.68 -16.57
CA GLY A 326 11.13 -9.42 -16.69
C GLY A 326 10.95 -8.69 -18.03
N SER A 327 10.09 -9.22 -18.92
CA SER A 327 9.92 -8.71 -20.28
C SER A 327 9.13 -7.40 -20.27
N PRO A 328 9.47 -6.39 -21.09
CA PRO A 328 8.68 -5.16 -21.16
C PRO A 328 7.21 -5.47 -21.52
N VAL A 329 6.29 -4.61 -21.07
CA VAL A 329 4.86 -4.77 -21.40
C VAL A 329 4.71 -4.70 -22.91
N ASN A 330 4.24 -5.77 -23.54
CA ASN A 330 4.03 -5.82 -24.98
C ASN A 330 2.63 -5.29 -25.32
N TYR A 331 2.58 -4.04 -25.77
CA TYR A 331 1.32 -3.35 -26.13
C TYR A 331 0.47 -4.12 -27.13
N LYS A 332 1.06 -4.88 -28.07
CA LYS A 332 0.28 -5.67 -29.03
C LYS A 332 -0.44 -6.85 -28.36
N VAL A 333 0.24 -7.51 -27.42
CA VAL A 333 -0.35 -8.63 -26.66
C VAL A 333 -1.39 -8.10 -25.69
N THR A 334 -1.10 -7.02 -24.98
CA THR A 334 -2.04 -6.37 -24.07
C THR A 334 -3.30 -5.90 -24.81
N SER A 335 -3.15 -5.24 -25.96
CA SER A 335 -4.29 -4.79 -26.78
C SER A 335 -5.16 -5.96 -27.26
N ARG A 336 -4.55 -7.06 -27.71
CA ARG A 336 -5.31 -8.26 -28.12
C ARG A 336 -6.12 -8.85 -26.95
N ILE A 337 -5.50 -9.02 -25.78
CA ILE A 337 -6.19 -9.49 -24.57
C ILE A 337 -7.31 -8.50 -24.20
N GLY A 338 -7.07 -7.21 -24.41
CA GLY A 338 -8.06 -6.16 -24.22
C GLY A 338 -9.32 -6.32 -25.05
N GLU A 339 -9.16 -6.58 -26.35
CA GLU A 339 -10.31 -6.83 -27.24
C GLU A 339 -11.05 -8.12 -26.87
N GLU A 340 -10.33 -9.18 -26.48
CA GLU A 340 -10.93 -10.43 -26.01
C GLU A 340 -11.75 -10.21 -24.72
N ILE A 341 -11.21 -9.46 -23.76
CA ILE A 341 -11.91 -9.13 -22.50
C ILE A 341 -13.10 -8.22 -22.75
N LYS A 342 -12.95 -7.20 -23.60
CA LYS A 342 -14.04 -6.30 -23.96
C LYS A 342 -15.18 -7.07 -24.62
N SER A 343 -14.86 -7.96 -25.56
CA SER A 343 -15.85 -8.85 -26.17
C SER A 343 -16.53 -9.76 -25.14
N TYR A 344 -15.75 -10.33 -24.20
CA TYR A 344 -16.28 -11.19 -23.13
C TYR A 344 -17.19 -10.46 -22.14
N LEU A 345 -16.91 -9.19 -21.84
CA LEU A 345 -17.68 -8.40 -20.88
C LEU A 345 -18.96 -7.80 -21.49
N CYS A 346 -18.96 -7.51 -22.80
CA CYS A 346 -20.08 -6.85 -23.49
C CYS A 346 -21.08 -7.81 -24.13
N ASN A 347 -20.70 -9.07 -24.41
CA ASN A 347 -21.60 -10.18 -24.73
C ASN A 347 -21.98 -10.88 -23.43
#